data_AF-X1IHK9-F1
#
_entry.id   AF-X1IHK9-F1
#
_cell.length_a   1.000
_cell.length_b   1.000
_cell.length_c   1.000
_cell.angle_alpha   90.00
_cell.angle_beta   90.00
_cell.angle_gamma   90.00
#
_symmetry.space_group_name_H-M   'P 1'
#
loop_
_entity.id
_entity.type
_entity.pdbx_description
1 polymer ?
#
loop_
_entity_poly.entity_id
_entity_poly.type
_entity_poly.pdbx_seq_one_letter_code
_entity_poly.pdbx_strand_id
1 'polypeptide(L)' 'AKLGAEGVMVMGLPGGAAVAVKTLDGAQRAGTLAALTLLERNGLVSTEGVAGVMAATGEQVLGGGVPVGAVRVGAGLR' A
#
# COMPACT_ATOMS: atom_id res chain seq x y z
N ALA A 1 -5.77 12.73 15.40
CA ALA A 1 -6.40 13.12 14.14
C ALA A 1 -7.65 13.94 14.45
N LYS A 2 -7.77 15.20 13.98
CA LYS A 2 -8.90 16.09 14.33
C LYS A 2 -9.50 16.88 13.14
N LEU A 3 -9.16 16.52 11.89
CA LEU A 3 -9.68 17.16 10.64
C LEU A 3 -9.89 16.16 9.49
N GLY A 4 -10.21 14.89 9.77
CA GLY A 4 -10.62 13.91 8.74
C GLY A 4 -9.53 13.42 7.77
N ALA A 5 -8.29 13.89 7.91
CA ALA A 5 -7.18 13.30 7.17
C ALA A 5 -6.61 12.07 7.90
N GLU A 6 -7.28 10.94 7.77
CA GLU A 6 -6.58 9.68 7.91
C GLU A 6 -5.67 9.49 6.68
N GLY A 7 -4.52 8.83 6.84
CA GLY A 7 -3.29 9.13 6.08
C GLY A 7 -3.37 9.27 4.55
N VAL A 8 -2.57 10.19 4.01
CA VAL A 8 -2.30 10.32 2.56
C VAL A 8 -0.96 9.68 2.24
N MET A 9 -0.93 8.77 1.27
CA MET A 9 0.29 8.21 0.70
C MET A 9 0.54 8.83 -0.67
N VAL A 10 1.77 9.28 -0.92
CA VAL A 10 2.20 9.77 -2.23
C VAL A 10 3.49 9.04 -2.63
N MET A 11 3.54 8.50 -3.84
CA MET A 11 4.75 7.94 -4.42
C MET A 11 5.01 8.57 -5.78
N GLY A 12 6.24 9.05 -5.99
CA GLY A 12 6.73 9.52 -7.28
C GLY A 12 7.78 8.56 -7.84
N LEU A 13 7.77 8.39 -9.15
CA LEU A 13 8.75 7.58 -9.87
C LEU A 13 9.69 8.47 -10.68
N PRO A 14 10.94 8.02 -10.91
CA PRO A 14 11.78 8.60 -11.96
C PRO A 14 11.01 8.61 -13.29
N GLY A 15 10.96 9.74 -13.98
CA GLY A 15 10.14 9.93 -15.19
C GLY A 15 8.83 10.68 -14.96
N GLY A 16 8.52 11.08 -13.72
CA GLY A 16 7.48 12.07 -13.41
C GLY A 16 6.08 11.51 -13.17
N ALA A 17 5.89 10.19 -13.31
CA ALA A 17 4.66 9.53 -12.89
C ALA A 17 4.54 9.53 -11.35
N ALA A 18 3.32 9.67 -10.85
CA ALA A 18 3.03 9.64 -9.42
C ALA A 18 1.63 9.09 -9.13
N VAL A 19 1.44 8.60 -7.89
CA VAL A 19 0.14 8.21 -7.35
C VAL A 19 -0.08 8.90 -6.00
N ALA A 20 -1.33 9.29 -5.73
CA ALA A 20 -1.77 9.76 -4.43
C ALA A 20 -2.96 8.92 -3.95
N VAL A 21 -2.83 8.31 -2.78
CA VAL A 21 -3.88 7.49 -2.17
C VAL A 21 -4.32 8.11 -0.86
N LYS A 22 -5.63 8.36 -0.74
CA LYS A 22 -6.27 8.71 0.52
C LYS A 22 -6.86 7.46 1.15
N THR A 23 -6.45 7.14 2.36
CA THR A 23 -7.14 6.12 3.16
C THR A 23 -7.98 6.83 4.21
N LEU A 24 -9.21 6.36 4.41
CA LEU A 24 -9.97 6.65 5.62
C LEU A 24 -9.29 5.84 6.75
N ASP A 25 -9.89 4.80 7.29
CA ASP A 25 -9.25 4.07 8.40
C ASP A 25 -8.07 3.17 7.96
N GLY A 26 -7.06 3.06 8.83
CA GLY A 26 -6.01 2.06 8.68
C GLY A 26 -4.95 2.38 7.63
N ALA A 27 -4.64 3.66 7.41
CA ALA A 27 -3.66 4.13 6.42
C ALA A 27 -2.30 3.42 6.46
N GLN A 28 -1.80 3.02 7.64
CA GLN A 28 -0.53 2.29 7.76
C GLN A 28 -0.58 0.88 7.14
N ARG A 29 -1.74 0.24 7.18
CA ARG A 29 -1.96 -1.10 6.61
C ARG A 29 -2.25 -1.04 5.11
N ALA A 30 -3.04 -0.07 4.67
CA ALA A 30 -3.60 -0.03 3.32
C ALA A 30 -2.86 0.90 2.35
N GLY A 31 -2.28 2.00 2.83
CA GLY A 31 -1.79 3.09 1.98
C GLY A 31 -0.69 2.65 1.01
N THR A 32 0.35 1.98 1.53
CA THR A 32 1.47 1.47 0.71
C THR A 32 1.01 0.42 -0.29
N LEU A 33 0.22 -0.56 0.16
CA LEU A 33 -0.29 -1.63 -0.70
C LEU A 33 -1.15 -1.07 -1.84
N ALA A 34 -2.07 -0.15 -1.54
CA ALA A 34 -2.92 0.47 -2.56
C ALA A 34 -2.12 1.30 -3.56
N ALA A 35 -1.15 2.11 -3.10
CA ALA A 35 -0.32 2.92 -3.98
C ALA A 35 0.53 2.07 -4.93
N LEU A 36 1.21 1.04 -4.41
CA LEU A 36 2.05 0.15 -5.20
C LEU A 36 1.23 -0.67 -6.20
N THR A 37 0.07 -1.19 -5.81
CA THR A 37 -0.83 -1.91 -6.73
C THR A 37 -1.33 -1.03 -7.87
N LEU A 38 -1.65 0.25 -7.61
CA LEU A 38 -2.03 1.18 -8.68
C LEU A 38 -0.88 1.43 -9.66
N LEU A 39 0.35 1.59 -9.17
CA LEU A 39 1.53 1.74 -10.03
C LEU A 39 1.81 0.48 -10.84
N GLU A 40 1.72 -0.70 -10.22
CA GLU A 40 1.90 -2.00 -10.87
C GLU A 40 0.91 -2.21 -12.01
N ARG A 41 -0.38 -1.96 -11.77
CA ARG A 41 -1.44 -2.14 -12.78
C ARG A 41 -1.30 -1.20 -13.97
N ASN A 42 -0.66 -0.05 -13.78
CA ASN A 42 -0.34 0.88 -14.85
C ASN A 42 1.01 0.55 -15.53
N GLY A 43 1.65 -0.58 -15.20
CA GLY A 43 2.91 -1.01 -15.78
C GLY A 43 4.12 -0.17 -15.37
N LEU A 44 3.98 0.64 -14.31
CA LEU A 44 5.01 1.58 -13.86
C LEU A 44 5.97 0.96 -12.84
N VAL A 45 5.55 -0.10 -12.16
CA VAL A 45 6.35 -0.87 -11.20
C VAL A 45 6.14 -2.35 -11.46
N SER A 46 7.18 -3.17 -11.36
CA SER A 46 7.06 -4.62 -11.56
C SER A 46 6.41 -5.31 -10.37
N THR A 47 5.74 -6.44 -10.61
CA THR A 47 5.18 -7.31 -9.55
C THR A 47 6.24 -7.74 -8.54
N GLU A 48 7.46 -8.06 -9.01
CA GLU A 48 8.58 -8.39 -8.13
C GLU A 48 8.98 -7.20 -7.24
N GLY A 49 9.04 -6.00 -7.81
CA GLY A 49 9.33 -4.78 -7.06
C GLY A 49 8.29 -4.50 -5.98
N VAL A 50 7.00 -4.66 -6.30
CA VAL A 50 5.91 -4.55 -5.31
C VAL A 50 6.08 -5.59 -4.21
N ALA A 51 6.32 -6.86 -4.57
CA ALA A 51 6.50 -7.94 -3.61
C ALA A 51 7.69 -7.67 -2.67
N GLY A 52 8.81 -7.17 -3.20
CA GLY A 52 9.98 -6.80 -2.42
C GLY A 52 9.71 -5.71 -1.38
N VAL A 53 9.02 -4.63 -1.79
CA VAL A 53 8.65 -3.54 -0.85
C VAL A 53 7.67 -4.04 0.21
N MET A 54 6.68 -4.85 -0.17
CA MET A 54 5.70 -5.38 0.78
C MET A 54 6.32 -6.37 1.76
N ALA A 55 7.31 -7.16 1.35
CA ALA A 55 8.04 -8.04 2.25
C ALA A 55 8.88 -7.25 3.27
N ALA A 56 9.45 -6.11 2.87
CA ALA A 56 10.31 -5.29 3.72
C ALA A 56 9.53 -4.35 4.67
N THR A 57 8.36 -3.87 4.24
CA THR A 57 7.65 -2.77 4.92
C THR A 57 6.19 -3.07 5.25
N GLY A 58 5.63 -4.17 4.73
CA GLY A 58 4.25 -4.55 4.95
C GLY A 58 3.98 -4.89 6.42
N GLU A 59 2.88 -4.36 6.95
CA GLU A 59 2.46 -4.68 8.32
C GLU A 59 2.08 -6.17 8.43
N GLN A 60 2.68 -6.86 9.41
CA GLN A 60 2.42 -8.28 9.66
C GLN A 60 1.08 -8.45 10.39
N VAL A 61 0.28 -9.42 9.95
CA VAL A 61 -0.91 -9.82 10.71
C VAL A 61 -0.48 -10.83 11.76
N LEU A 62 -0.58 -10.46 13.03
CA LEU A 62 -0.13 -11.28 14.17
C LEU A 62 -1.31 -11.90 14.93
N GLY A 63 -1.12 -13.12 15.42
CA GLY A 63 -1.97 -13.80 16.41
C GLY A 63 -1.12 -14.24 17.59
N GLY A 64 -1.36 -13.68 18.78
CA GLY A 64 -0.51 -13.95 19.95
C GLY A 64 0.96 -13.54 19.77
N GLY A 65 1.24 -12.54 18.91
CA GLY A 65 2.60 -12.12 18.57
C GLY A 65 3.28 -12.93 17.46
N VAL A 66 2.62 -13.97 16.94
CA VAL A 66 3.14 -14.81 15.85
C VAL A 66 2.52 -14.38 14.53
N PRO A 67 3.29 -14.28 13.42
CA PRO A 67 2.73 -14.02 12.10
C PRO A 67 1.74 -15.11 11.67
N VAL A 68 0.51 -14.70 11.31
CA VAL A 68 -0.58 -15.61 10.91
C VAL A 68 -1.18 -15.24 9.55
N GLY A 69 -0.73 -14.16 8.91
CA GLY A 69 -1.23 -13.77 7.60
C GLY A 69 -0.67 -12.45 7.08
N ALA A 70 -1.31 -11.96 6.02
CA ALA A 70 -0.95 -10.71 5.34
C ALA A 70 -2.19 -10.00 4.82
N VAL A 71 -2.11 -8.67 4.74
CA VAL A 71 -3.12 -7.83 4.09
C VAL A 71 -2.99 -8.02 2.58
N ARG A 72 -4.12 -8.17 1.89
CA ARG A 72 -4.18 -8.27 0.43
C ARG A 72 -5.16 -7.25 -0.13
N VAL A 73 -4.94 -6.91 -1.40
CA VAL A 73 -5.83 -6.02 -2.14
C VAL A 73 -7.21 -6.66 -2.28
N GLY A 74 -8.24 -5.93 -1.90
CA GLY A 74 -9.63 -6.33 -2.12
C GLY A 74 -10.10 -6.03 -3.54
N ALA A 75 -11.17 -6.70 -3.99
CA ALA A 75 -11.70 -6.56 -5.34
C ALA A 75 -12.24 -5.14 -5.70
N GLY A 76 -12.41 -4.28 -4.70
CA GLY A 76 -12.85 -2.88 -4.88
C GLY A 76 -11.75 -1.94 -5.35
N LEU A 77 -10.47 -2.29 -5.15
CA LEU A 77 -9.37 -1.56 -5.78
C LEU A 77 -9.29 -2.07 -7.21
N ARG A 78 -9.77 -1.26 -8.17
CA ARG A 78 -9.77 -1.53 -9.62
C ARG A 78 -8.84 -0.56 -10.32
#